data_AF-W0J3Q2-F1
#
_entry.id   AF-W0J3Q2-F1
#
_cell.length_a   1.000
_cell.length_b   1.000
_cell.length_c   1.000
_cell.angle_alpha   90.00
_cell.angle_beta   90.00
_cell.angle_gamma   90.00
#
_symmetry.space_group_name_H-M   'P 1'
#
loop_
_entity.id
_entity.type
_entity.pdbx_description
1 polymer ?
#
loop_
_entity_poly.entity_id
_entity_poly.type
_entity_poly.pdbx_seq_one_letter_code
_entity_poly.pdbx_strand_id
1 'polypeptide(L)'
;MKALTISDREKIIMSLHAEIRCDEAARYHHRLHALLLVAQGMTCPQVAGLLGDSPRAVVKWVRQFEAGGLAGLTEGWRPGRPGRIGPVALARVRSVLRENPARAGVPAGRWSGRTLAAFLREKFGVRLSVRQCQRLLKEHGRLAGDR
;
A
#
# COMPACT_ATOMS: atom_id res chain seq x y z
N MET A 1 2.81 23.41 -38.69
CA MET A 1 3.71 22.58 -37.86
C MET A 1 3.53 21.12 -38.25
N LYS A 2 4.61 20.33 -38.44
CA LYS A 2 4.49 18.89 -38.70
C LYS A 2 4.02 18.18 -37.43
N ALA A 3 3.11 17.21 -37.57
CA ALA A 3 2.71 16.36 -36.46
C ALA A 3 3.91 15.55 -35.98
N LEU A 4 4.25 15.67 -34.70
CA LEU A 4 5.25 14.83 -34.07
C LEU A 4 4.62 13.46 -33.82
N THR A 5 5.32 12.40 -34.23
CA THR A 5 4.88 11.02 -34.04
C THR A 5 5.85 10.27 -33.15
N ILE A 6 5.32 9.46 -32.24
CA ILE A 6 6.11 8.57 -31.39
C ILE A 6 6.16 7.19 -32.05
N SER A 7 7.35 6.64 -32.26
CA SER A 7 7.55 5.26 -32.73
C SER A 7 7.15 4.25 -31.65
N ASP A 8 6.70 3.05 -32.03
CA ASP A 8 6.24 1.99 -31.10
C ASP A 8 5.17 2.45 -30.11
N ARG A 9 4.17 3.16 -30.63
CA ARG A 9 3.05 3.81 -29.91
C ARG A 9 2.50 2.97 -28.76
N GLU A 10 2.17 1.70 -29.01
CA GLU A 10 1.53 0.83 -28.03
C GLU A 10 2.45 0.53 -26.83
N LYS A 11 3.72 0.23 -27.10
CA LYS A 11 4.72 -0.04 -26.06
C LYS A 11 5.00 1.21 -25.22
N ILE A 12 5.07 2.37 -25.87
CA ILE A 12 5.26 3.64 -25.18
C ILE A 12 4.03 3.99 -24.33
N ILE A 13 2.81 3.85 -24.86
CA ILE A 13 1.57 4.07 -24.08
C ILE A 13 1.57 3.21 -22.82
N MET A 14 1.90 1.92 -22.93
CA MET A 14 1.96 1.02 -21.79
C MET A 14 3.01 1.45 -20.76
N SER A 15 4.18 1.89 -21.21
CA SER A 15 5.26 2.36 -20.33
C SER A 15 4.91 3.67 -19.63
N LEU A 16 4.27 4.60 -20.34
CA LEU A 16 3.78 5.86 -19.77
C LEU A 16 2.69 5.62 -18.72
N HIS A 17 1.74 4.71 -18.99
CA HIS A 17 0.76 4.32 -17.98
C HIS A 17 1.39 3.67 -16.76
N ALA A 18 2.43 2.85 -16.94
CA ALA A 18 3.15 2.26 -15.82
C ALA A 18 3.84 3.33 -14.95
N GLU A 19 4.49 4.31 -15.59
CA GLU A 19 5.16 5.42 -14.91
C GLU A 19 4.16 6.27 -14.12
N ILE A 20 3.05 6.66 -14.74
CA ILE A 20 1.96 7.41 -14.09
C ILE A 20 1.42 6.66 -12.86
N ARG A 21 1.40 5.32 -12.90
CA ARG A 21 0.88 4.48 -11.83
C ARG A 21 1.89 4.18 -10.73
N CYS A 22 3.19 4.36 -10.96
CA CYS A 22 4.25 3.99 -10.02
C CYS A 22 4.28 4.93 -8.80
N ASP A 23 4.18 6.24 -9.04
CA ASP A 23 4.33 7.27 -8.02
C ASP A 23 2.99 7.81 -7.49
N GLU A 24 2.93 8.15 -6.20
CA GLU A 24 1.72 8.67 -5.58
C GLU A 24 1.36 10.06 -6.10
N ALA A 25 2.36 10.94 -6.26
CA ALA A 25 2.13 12.28 -6.80
C ALA A 25 1.71 12.20 -8.28
N ALA A 26 2.33 11.32 -9.07
CA ALA A 26 1.91 11.06 -10.45
C ALA A 26 0.45 10.59 -10.53
N ARG A 27 0.03 9.63 -9.69
CA ARG A 27 -1.37 9.18 -9.61
C ARG A 27 -2.31 10.31 -9.20
N TYR A 28 -1.89 11.18 -8.28
CA TYR A 28 -2.67 12.34 -7.86
C TYR A 28 -2.86 13.34 -9.01
N HIS A 29 -1.79 13.73 -9.70
CA HIS A 29 -1.85 14.63 -10.85
C HIS A 29 -2.68 14.04 -12.01
N HIS A 30 -2.61 12.73 -12.23
CA HIS A 30 -3.45 12.05 -13.21
C HIS A 30 -4.95 12.18 -12.90
N ARG A 31 -5.34 12.02 -11.63
CA ARG A 31 -6.73 12.23 -11.18
C ARG A 31 -7.17 13.69 -11.33
N LEU A 32 -6.27 14.64 -11.07
CA LEU A 32 -6.55 16.06 -11.29
C LEU A 32 -6.83 16.37 -12.76
N HIS A 33 -6.05 15.81 -13.69
CA HIS A 33 -6.34 15.96 -15.12
C HIS A 33 -7.67 15.34 -15.51
N ALA A 34 -8.00 14.16 -14.98
CA ALA A 34 -9.31 13.54 -15.22
C ALA A 34 -10.46 14.46 -14.77
N LEU A 35 -10.36 15.06 -13.58
CA LEU A 35 -11.36 16.00 -13.07
C LEU A 35 -11.43 17.29 -13.87
N LEU A 36 -10.28 17.82 -14.30
CA LEU A 36 -10.24 19.01 -15.14
C LEU A 36 -11.03 18.80 -16.44
N LEU A 37 -10.84 17.66 -17.09
CA LEU A 37 -11.58 17.32 -18.31
C LEU A 37 -13.08 17.16 -18.05
N VAL A 38 -13.46 16.55 -16.92
CA VAL A 38 -14.87 16.48 -16.50
C VAL A 38 -15.45 17.88 -16.27
N ALA A 39 -14.71 18.75 -15.58
CA ALA A 39 -15.11 20.14 -15.31
C ALA A 39 -15.22 20.98 -16.60
N GLN A 40 -14.48 20.60 -17.66
CA GLN A 40 -14.60 21.18 -19.00
C GLN A 40 -15.79 20.62 -19.81
N GLY A 41 -16.62 19.76 -19.21
CA GLY A 41 -17.86 19.25 -19.81
C GLY A 41 -17.73 17.89 -20.48
N MET A 42 -16.58 17.21 -20.39
CA MET A 42 -16.46 15.84 -20.88
C MET A 42 -17.14 14.84 -19.95
N THR A 43 -17.79 13.84 -20.52
CA THR A 43 -18.41 12.76 -19.74
C THR A 43 -17.36 11.80 -19.19
N CYS A 44 -17.65 11.15 -18.06
CA CYS A 44 -16.73 10.17 -17.45
C CYS A 44 -16.26 9.06 -18.42
N PRO A 45 -17.11 8.48 -19.30
CA PRO A 45 -16.65 7.52 -20.30
C PRO A 45 -15.68 8.11 -21.34
N GLN A 46 -15.90 9.35 -21.78
CA GLN A 46 -14.99 10.01 -22.74
C GLN A 46 -13.62 10.25 -22.12
N VAL A 47 -13.58 10.77 -20.88
CA VAL A 47 -12.34 10.99 -20.14
C VAL A 47 -11.60 9.67 -19.90
N ALA A 48 -12.33 8.62 -19.53
CA ALA A 48 -11.75 7.29 -19.33
C ALA A 48 -11.10 6.74 -20.60
N GLY A 49 -11.75 6.90 -21.76
CA GLY A 49 -11.18 6.52 -23.05
C GLY A 49 -9.94 7.33 -23.42
N LEU A 50 -9.90 8.62 -23.09
CA LEU A 50 -8.77 9.49 -23.38
C LEU A 50 -7.55 9.20 -22.49
N LEU A 51 -7.78 8.90 -21.21
CA LEU A 51 -6.73 8.71 -20.20
C LEU A 51 -6.34 7.25 -19.97
N GLY A 52 -6.94 6.29 -20.67
CA GLY A 52 -6.64 4.87 -20.50
C GLY A 52 -7.13 4.28 -19.16
N ASP A 53 -8.22 4.83 -18.62
CA ASP A 53 -8.84 4.40 -17.38
C ASP A 53 -10.18 3.70 -17.59
N SER A 54 -10.72 3.10 -16.53
CA SER A 54 -12.10 2.64 -16.55
C SER A 54 -13.08 3.78 -16.25
N PRO A 55 -14.27 3.84 -16.88
CA PRO A 55 -15.29 4.84 -16.55
C PRO A 55 -15.66 4.84 -15.06
N ARG A 56 -15.64 3.67 -14.41
CA ARG A 56 -15.89 3.52 -12.96
C ARG A 56 -14.85 4.23 -12.11
N ALA A 57 -13.58 4.25 -12.53
CA ALA A 57 -12.51 4.95 -11.81
C ALA A 57 -12.73 6.46 -11.85
N VAL A 58 -13.04 7.02 -13.03
CA VAL A 58 -13.32 8.45 -13.19
C VAL A 58 -14.54 8.87 -12.36
N VAL A 59 -15.65 8.11 -12.41
CA VAL A 59 -16.83 8.36 -11.57
C VAL A 59 -16.47 8.36 -10.08
N LYS A 60 -15.62 7.42 -9.65
CA LYS A 60 -15.16 7.37 -8.26
C LYS A 60 -14.38 8.64 -7.88
N TRP A 61 -13.46 9.09 -8.71
CA TRP A 61 -12.66 10.29 -8.43
C TRP A 61 -13.53 11.54 -8.35
N VAL A 62 -14.50 11.69 -9.27
CA VAL A 62 -15.51 12.76 -9.22
C VAL A 62 -16.24 12.74 -7.89
N ARG A 63 -16.79 11.59 -7.47
CA ARG A 63 -17.49 11.47 -6.18
C ARG A 63 -16.60 11.79 -4.97
N GLN A 64 -15.34 11.37 -5.01
CA GLN A 64 -14.39 11.66 -3.94
C GLN A 64 -14.06 13.17 -3.86
N PHE A 65 -13.95 13.82 -5.01
CA PHE A 65 -13.76 15.26 -5.10
C PHE A 65 -14.99 16.03 -4.60
N GLU A 66 -16.20 15.66 -5.04
CA GLU A 66 -17.44 16.29 -4.56
C GLU A 66 -17.64 16.13 -3.04
N ALA A 67 -17.23 14.98 -2.47
CA ALA A 67 -17.39 14.71 -1.05
C ALA A 67 -16.30 15.32 -0.16
N GLY A 68 -15.06 15.46 -0.66
CA GLY A 68 -13.89 15.77 0.17
C GLY A 68 -12.88 16.73 -0.46
N GLY A 69 -13.23 17.37 -1.57
CA GLY A 69 -12.36 18.26 -2.34
C GLY A 69 -11.08 17.57 -2.80
N LEU A 70 -10.00 18.35 -2.93
CA LEU A 70 -8.69 17.86 -3.35
C LEU A 70 -8.12 16.80 -2.41
N ALA A 71 -8.41 16.90 -1.10
CA ALA A 71 -7.98 15.91 -0.12
C ALA A 71 -8.55 14.51 -0.42
N GLY A 72 -9.77 14.42 -0.97
CA GLY A 72 -10.40 13.15 -1.37
C GLY A 72 -9.67 12.39 -2.49
N LEU A 73 -8.77 13.06 -3.22
CA LEU A 73 -8.02 12.50 -4.34
C LEU A 73 -6.62 12.00 -3.96
N THR A 74 -6.11 12.42 -2.81
CA THR A 74 -4.87 11.89 -2.26
C THR A 74 -5.05 10.42 -1.92
N GLU A 75 -4.01 9.60 -2.07
CA GLU A 75 -4.06 8.24 -1.56
C GLU A 75 -3.94 8.31 -0.04
N GLY A 76 -5.06 8.50 0.64
CA GLY A 76 -5.11 8.35 2.09
C GLY A 76 -4.48 7.01 2.46
N TRP A 77 -3.62 7.02 3.48
CA TRP A 77 -2.99 5.83 4.04
C TRP A 77 -4.03 4.72 4.16
N ARG A 78 -3.91 3.68 3.33
CA ARG A 78 -4.74 2.48 3.45
C ARG A 78 -3.98 1.54 4.38
N PRO A 79 -4.37 1.39 5.65
CA PRO A 79 -3.91 0.21 6.37
C PRO A 79 -4.47 -0.96 5.55
N GLY A 80 -3.60 -1.77 4.97
CA GLY A 80 -4.03 -3.00 4.29
C GLY A 80 -4.93 -3.82 5.23
N ARG A 81 -5.60 -4.86 4.69
CA ARG A 81 -6.48 -5.76 5.46
C ARG A 81 -5.95 -5.90 6.89
N PRO A 82 -6.71 -5.47 7.93
CA PRO A 82 -6.17 -5.40 9.28
C PRO A 82 -5.55 -6.75 9.59
N GLY A 83 -4.23 -6.74 9.81
CA GLY A 83 -3.56 -7.93 10.29
C GLY A 83 -4.32 -8.39 11.53
N ARG A 84 -4.36 -9.70 11.80
CA ARG A 84 -4.99 -10.24 13.03
C ARG A 84 -4.45 -9.59 14.32
N ILE A 85 -3.35 -8.85 14.22
CA ILE A 85 -2.82 -7.97 15.25
C ILE A 85 -3.29 -6.54 14.96
N GLY A 86 -4.11 -5.98 15.87
CA GLY A 86 -4.48 -4.56 15.81
C GLY A 86 -3.27 -3.62 15.91
N PRO A 87 -3.37 -2.37 15.44
CA PRO A 87 -2.22 -1.45 15.32
C PRO A 87 -1.47 -1.22 16.65
N VAL A 88 -2.19 -1.14 17.77
CA VAL A 88 -1.60 -1.00 19.12
C VAL A 88 -0.79 -2.24 19.52
N ALA A 89 -1.34 -3.43 19.27
CA ALA A 89 -0.64 -4.68 19.54
C ALA A 89 0.57 -4.82 18.62
N LEU A 90 0.48 -4.41 17.35
CA LEU A 90 1.60 -4.47 16.41
C LEU A 90 2.75 -3.55 16.82
N ALA A 91 2.44 -2.35 17.32
CA ALA A 91 3.46 -1.43 17.84
C ALA A 91 4.21 -2.03 19.04
N ARG A 92 3.49 -2.66 19.98
CA ARG A 92 4.09 -3.36 21.15
C ARG A 92 4.90 -4.58 20.72
N VAL A 93 4.43 -5.34 19.73
CA VAL A 93 5.19 -6.47 19.19
C VAL A 93 6.48 -5.97 18.55
N ARG A 94 6.44 -4.88 17.79
CA ARG A 94 7.64 -4.27 17.18
C ARG A 94 8.64 -3.78 18.22
N SER A 95 8.21 -3.21 19.34
CA SER A 95 9.14 -2.79 20.41
C SER A 95 9.82 -3.99 21.04
N VAL A 96 9.06 -5.05 21.36
CA VAL A 96 9.61 -6.28 21.96
C VAL A 96 10.56 -7.02 21.01
N LEU A 97 10.28 -7.04 19.70
CA LEU A 97 11.16 -7.66 18.71
C LEU A 97 12.53 -6.99 18.57
N ARG A 98 12.68 -5.74 19.04
CA ARG A 98 13.97 -5.04 19.08
C ARG A 98 14.80 -5.40 20.31
N GLU A 99 14.19 -6.03 21.31
CA GLU A 99 14.84 -6.46 22.55
C GLU A 99 15.20 -7.94 22.51
N ASN A 100 16.13 -8.35 23.36
CA ASN A 100 16.47 -9.77 23.52
C ASN A 100 15.26 -10.53 24.11
N PRO A 101 14.84 -11.67 23.56
CA PRO A 101 13.70 -12.45 24.07
C PRO A 101 13.78 -12.75 25.58
N ALA A 102 14.99 -12.90 26.13
CA ALA A 102 15.21 -13.08 27.57
C ALA A 102 14.67 -11.91 28.40
N ARG A 103 14.77 -10.67 27.90
CA ARG A 103 14.20 -9.47 28.55
C ARG A 103 12.68 -9.41 28.43
N ALA A 104 12.11 -10.08 27.43
CA ALA A 104 10.67 -10.23 27.24
C ALA A 104 10.07 -11.43 28.01
N GLY A 105 10.87 -12.11 28.84
CA GLY A 105 10.43 -13.29 29.61
C GLY A 105 10.36 -14.58 28.80
N VAL A 106 11.02 -14.63 27.63
CA VAL A 106 11.12 -15.84 26.80
C VAL A 106 12.52 -16.45 27.00
N PRO A 107 12.63 -17.72 27.42
CA PRO A 107 13.92 -18.39 27.67
C PRO A 107 14.56 -18.81 26.34
N ALA A 108 14.92 -17.84 25.50
CA ALA A 108 15.56 -18.05 24.21
C ALA A 108 16.61 -16.96 23.96
N GLY A 109 17.76 -17.35 23.39
CA GLY A 109 18.82 -16.41 23.05
C GLY A 109 18.50 -15.51 21.85
N ARG A 110 17.54 -15.91 20.99
CA ARG A 110 17.07 -15.14 19.81
C ARG A 110 15.60 -15.41 19.54
N TRP A 111 14.95 -14.45 18.88
CA TRP A 111 13.59 -14.62 18.40
C TRP A 111 13.53 -15.63 17.26
N SER A 112 12.60 -16.57 17.34
CA SER A 112 12.28 -17.55 16.31
C SER A 112 10.77 -17.56 16.08
N GLY A 113 10.31 -18.08 14.93
CA GLY A 113 8.88 -18.10 14.62
C GLY A 113 8.04 -18.82 15.69
N ARG A 114 8.58 -19.86 16.34
CA ARG A 114 7.90 -20.60 17.41
C ARG A 114 7.88 -19.84 18.73
N THR A 115 9.01 -19.23 19.11
CA THR A 115 9.11 -18.45 20.36
C THR A 115 8.25 -17.19 20.29
N LEU A 116 8.21 -16.53 19.13
CA LEU A 116 7.31 -15.39 18.89
C LEU A 116 5.83 -15.83 18.93
N ALA A 117 5.47 -16.96 18.31
CA ALA A 117 4.09 -17.45 18.37
C ALA A 117 3.63 -17.76 19.81
N ALA A 118 4.50 -18.37 20.63
CA ALA A 118 4.21 -18.64 22.03
C ALA A 118 4.05 -17.33 22.84
N PHE A 119 4.98 -16.38 22.66
CA PHE A 119 4.94 -15.08 23.31
C PHE A 119 3.69 -14.27 22.97
N LEU A 120 3.31 -14.22 21.69
CA LEU A 120 2.09 -13.52 21.24
C LEU A 120 0.82 -14.17 21.81
N ARG A 121 0.80 -15.50 21.94
CA ARG A 121 -0.32 -16.21 22.54
C ARG A 121 -0.45 -15.91 24.03
N GLU A 122 0.66 -15.90 24.76
CA GLU A 122 0.67 -15.74 26.22
C GLU A 122 0.45 -14.29 26.66
N LYS A 123 1.17 -13.32 26.06
CA LYS A 123 1.13 -11.92 26.49
C LYS A 123 0.05 -11.08 25.80
N PHE A 124 -0.36 -11.47 24.59
CA PHE A 124 -1.32 -10.70 23.78
C PHE A 124 -2.58 -11.48 23.41
N GLY A 125 -2.69 -12.76 23.76
CA GLY A 125 -3.83 -13.61 23.39
C GLY A 125 -3.96 -13.85 21.88
N VAL A 126 -2.96 -13.48 21.07
CA VAL A 126 -3.03 -13.56 19.61
C VAL A 126 -2.49 -14.91 19.11
N ARG A 127 -3.30 -15.62 18.33
CA ARG A 127 -2.89 -16.86 17.66
C ARG A 127 -2.42 -16.57 16.24
N LEU A 128 -1.11 -16.52 16.04
CA LEU A 128 -0.47 -16.51 14.73
C LEU A 128 0.19 -17.85 14.41
N SER A 129 0.25 -18.19 13.13
CA SER A 129 1.03 -19.34 12.67
C SER A 129 2.53 -19.02 12.71
N VAL A 130 3.36 -20.06 12.82
CA VAL A 130 4.83 -19.93 12.81
C VAL A 130 5.33 -19.19 11.56
N ARG A 131 4.73 -19.43 10.38
CA ARG A 131 5.06 -18.70 9.15
C ARG A 131 4.72 -17.21 9.22
N GLN A 132 3.61 -16.84 9.84
CA GLN A 132 3.25 -15.43 10.06
C GLN A 132 4.23 -14.76 11.01
N CYS A 133 4.66 -15.46 12.06
CA CYS A 133 5.69 -15.00 12.98
C CYS A 133 7.06 -14.85 12.29
N GLN A 134 7.47 -15.80 11.45
CA GLN A 134 8.70 -15.70 10.65
C GLN A 134 8.66 -14.51 9.69
N ARG A 135 7.52 -14.26 9.04
CA ARG A 135 7.34 -13.08 8.19
C ARG A 135 7.47 -11.78 8.98
N LEU A 136 6.83 -11.70 10.16
CA LEU A 136 6.98 -10.54 11.06
C LEU A 136 8.43 -10.34 11.51
N LEU A 137 9.15 -11.43 11.79
CA LEU A 137 10.58 -11.37 12.11
C LEU A 137 11.43 -10.92 10.93
N LYS A 138 11.09 -11.29 9.69
CA LYS A 138 11.78 -10.81 8.48
C LYS A 138 11.49 -9.32 8.20
N GLU A 139 10.26 -8.88 8.42
CA GLU A 139 9.82 -7.50 8.16
C GLU A 139 10.29 -6.51 9.24
N HIS A 140 10.47 -6.97 10.48
CA HIS A 140 10.70 -6.09 11.63
C HIS A 140 11.87 -6.50 12.54
N GLY A 141 12.38 -7.72 12.42
CA GLY A 141 13.57 -8.19 13.11
C GLY A 141 14.80 -8.07 12.21
N ARG A 142 15.93 -7.66 12.77
CA ARG A 142 17.23 -7.87 12.11
C ARG A 142 17.45 -9.37 11.99
N LEU A 143 17.32 -9.91 10.78
CA LEU A 143 17.78 -11.26 10.46
C LEU A 143 19.30 -11.31 10.70
N ALA A 144 19.74 -11.83 11.85
CA ALA A 144 21.03 -12.50 11.90
C ALA A 144 20.77 -13.90 11.34
N GLY A 145 21.25 -14.13 10.11
CA GLY A 145 20.91 -15.27 9.28
C GLY A 145 21.15 -16.63 9.93
N ASP A 146 20.30 -17.58 9.57
CA ASP A 146 20.64 -19.00 9.65
C ASP A 146 21.69 -19.30 8.58
N ARG A 147 22.85 -19.75 9.04
CA ARG A 147 23.65 -20.76 8.36
C ARG A 147 23.01 -22.11 8.59
#